data_AF-A0A0K2RTA7-F1
#
_entry.id   AF-A0A0K2RTA7-F1
#
_cell.length_a   1.000
_cell.length_b   1.000
_cell.length_c   1.000
_cell.angle_alpha   90.00
_cell.angle_beta   90.00
_cell.angle_gamma   90.00
#
_symmetry.space_group_name_H-M   'P 1'
#
loop_
_entity.id
_entity.type
_entity.pdbx_description
1 polymer ?
#
loop_
_entity_poly.entity_id
_entity_poly.type
_entity_poly.pdbx_seq_one_letter_code
_entity_poly.pdbx_strand_id
1 'polypeptide(L)'
;MPAAAHSASAPHESPVAPGTVRKAVVVGGNRIPFARTGGAYTKSSNQDMLTAALDGLIARFGLQEERIGEVAAGAVLKHSRDFNLTREAVLGSALSPETPAYDLQQACATGLETVLGLANKIKLGQIDSAIAGGVDSASDARLPSARASARSCSTSIAPSPCPIGSRSSRGCVPRTSPRMLRTQGNRVPASRWENTRR
;
A
#
# COMPACT_ATOMS: atom_id res chain seq x y z
N MET A 1 37.29 -38.09 8.54
CA MET A 1 36.67 -37.51 7.33
C MET A 1 36.57 -36.00 7.53
N PRO A 2 37.33 -35.16 6.81
CA PRO A 2 37.22 -33.72 6.97
C PRO A 2 36.04 -33.17 6.17
N ALA A 3 35.31 -32.24 6.78
CA ALA A 3 34.14 -31.58 6.23
C ALA A 3 34.51 -30.67 5.05
N ALA A 4 33.75 -30.77 3.95
CA ALA A 4 33.89 -29.92 2.79
C ALA A 4 33.49 -28.47 3.14
N ALA A 5 34.44 -27.54 2.98
CA ALA A 5 34.21 -26.12 3.06
C ALA A 5 33.30 -25.69 1.90
N HIS A 6 32.12 -25.16 2.22
CA HIS A 6 31.29 -24.46 1.23
C HIS A 6 31.94 -23.10 1.00
N SER A 7 32.67 -22.97 -0.11
CA SER A 7 33.20 -21.70 -0.59
C SER A 7 32.03 -20.78 -0.95
N ALA A 8 31.79 -19.76 -0.12
CA ALA A 8 30.89 -18.66 -0.46
C ALA A 8 31.48 -17.94 -1.69
N SER A 9 30.80 -18.05 -2.84
CA SER A 9 31.16 -17.29 -4.03
C SER A 9 30.92 -15.81 -3.76
N ALA A 10 31.95 -14.99 -3.95
CA ALA A 10 31.84 -13.53 -3.84
C ALA A 10 30.72 -12.98 -4.75
N PRO A 11 30.02 -11.90 -4.34
CA PRO A 11 29.03 -11.26 -5.19
C PRO A 11 29.71 -10.75 -6.46
N HIS A 12 29.22 -11.21 -7.62
CA HIS A 12 29.74 -10.84 -8.93
C HIS A 12 29.26 -9.42 -9.27
N GLU A 13 29.98 -8.40 -8.81
CA GLU A 13 29.72 -7.01 -9.19
C GLU A 13 30.13 -6.81 -10.66
N SER A 14 29.16 -6.92 -11.56
CA SER A 14 29.38 -6.66 -12.99
C SER A 14 29.34 -5.15 -13.23
N PRO A 15 30.29 -4.56 -13.97
CA PRO A 15 30.31 -3.11 -14.20
C PRO A 15 29.02 -2.67 -14.90
N VAL A 16 28.28 -1.77 -14.27
CA VAL A 16 27.02 -1.22 -14.80
C VAL A 16 27.36 -0.28 -15.96
N ALA A 17 27.12 -0.72 -17.19
CA ALA A 17 27.31 0.10 -18.39
C ALA A 17 26.34 1.32 -18.37
N PRO A 18 26.75 2.50 -18.87
CA PRO A 18 25.90 3.68 -18.89
C PRO A 18 24.64 3.40 -19.72
N GLY A 19 23.47 3.50 -19.09
CA GLY A 19 22.16 3.13 -19.66
C GLY A 19 21.56 1.83 -19.11
N THR A 20 22.24 1.13 -18.20
CA THR A 20 21.69 -0.08 -17.56
C THR A 20 20.99 0.26 -16.24
N VAL A 21 19.69 -0.01 -16.18
CA VAL A 21 18.87 0.17 -14.98
C VAL A 21 19.35 -0.80 -13.88
N ARG A 22 19.60 -0.31 -12.66
CA ARG A 22 20.03 -1.18 -11.54
C ARG A 22 18.99 -2.26 -11.29
N LYS A 23 19.40 -3.47 -10.91
CA LYS A 23 18.46 -4.55 -10.59
C LYS A 23 17.93 -4.35 -9.17
N ALA A 24 16.61 -4.25 -9.02
CA ALA A 24 15.94 -4.33 -7.72
C ALA A 24 15.62 -5.79 -7.42
N VAL A 25 15.98 -6.26 -6.24
CA VAL A 25 15.75 -7.64 -5.78
C VAL A 25 15.03 -7.64 -4.44
N VAL A 26 14.22 -8.67 -4.19
CA VAL A 26 13.55 -8.87 -2.91
C VAL A 26 14.40 -9.80 -2.05
N VAL A 27 14.95 -9.28 -0.95
CA VAL A 27 15.81 -10.04 -0.03
C VAL A 27 14.98 -11.00 0.83
N GLY A 28 13.78 -10.57 1.22
CA GLY A 28 12.81 -11.40 1.92
C GLY A 28 11.63 -10.58 2.41
N GLY A 29 10.83 -11.15 3.30
CA GLY A 29 9.65 -10.50 3.84
C GLY A 29 9.18 -11.11 5.15
N ASN A 30 8.37 -10.34 5.86
CA ASN A 30 7.70 -10.75 7.09
C ASN A 30 6.23 -10.31 7.05
N ARG A 31 5.37 -11.06 7.73
CA ARG A 31 3.95 -10.72 7.86
C ARG A 31 3.39 -11.26 9.17
N ILE A 32 2.43 -10.54 9.73
CA ILE A 32 1.59 -11.08 10.81
C ILE A 32 0.61 -12.12 10.25
N PRO A 33 0.15 -13.09 11.08
CA PRO A 33 -0.84 -14.07 10.63
C PRO A 33 -2.18 -13.37 10.34
N PHE A 34 -2.85 -13.77 9.26
CA PHE A 34 -4.16 -13.23 8.92
C PHE A 34 -5.21 -13.76 9.91
N ALA A 35 -6.03 -12.85 10.46
CA ALA A 35 -7.15 -13.20 11.31
C ALA A 35 -8.47 -12.72 10.71
N ARG A 36 -9.56 -13.37 11.12
CA ARG A 36 -10.92 -12.96 10.73
C ARG A 36 -11.29 -11.64 11.41
N THR A 37 -12.00 -10.77 10.70
CA THR A 37 -12.62 -9.56 11.27
C THR A 37 -13.48 -9.92 12.47
N GLY A 38 -13.35 -9.17 13.57
CA GLY A 38 -14.02 -9.50 14.83
C GLY A 38 -13.31 -10.55 15.69
N GLY A 39 -12.12 -11.01 15.29
CA GLY A 39 -11.30 -11.99 16.02
C GLY A 39 -10.13 -11.39 16.80
N ALA A 40 -8.95 -11.96 16.62
CA ALA A 40 -7.75 -11.73 17.43
C ALA A 40 -7.25 -10.26 17.45
N TYR A 41 -7.41 -9.52 16.34
CA TYR A 41 -6.94 -8.13 16.21
C TYR A 41 -8.02 -7.07 16.44
N THR A 42 -9.11 -7.43 17.12
CA THR A 42 -10.21 -6.48 17.39
C THR A 42 -9.82 -5.31 18.28
N LYS A 43 -8.81 -5.48 19.12
CA LYS A 43 -8.29 -4.47 20.03
C LYS A 43 -6.97 -3.86 19.57
N SER A 44 -6.44 -4.32 18.44
CA SER A 44 -5.15 -3.87 17.91
C SER A 44 -5.37 -2.77 16.89
N SER A 45 -4.60 -1.69 16.99
CA SER A 45 -4.63 -0.63 15.98
C SER A 45 -3.86 -1.04 14.73
N ASN A 46 -4.12 -0.35 13.61
CA ASN A 46 -3.31 -0.52 12.40
C ASN A 46 -1.82 -0.24 12.66
N GLN A 47 -1.51 0.71 13.55
CA GLN A 47 -0.14 1.04 13.91
C GLN A 47 0.52 -0.15 14.60
N ASP A 48 -0.12 -0.72 15.62
CA ASP A 48 0.44 -1.86 16.38
C ASP A 48 0.71 -3.06 15.47
N MET A 49 -0.21 -3.33 14.55
CA MET A 49 -0.07 -4.43 13.60
C MET A 49 1.07 -4.20 12.61
N LEU A 50 1.24 -2.97 12.13
CA LEU A 50 2.35 -2.60 11.24
C LEU A 50 3.68 -2.65 11.97
N THR A 51 3.75 -2.10 13.19
CA THR A 51 4.95 -2.16 14.04
C THR A 51 5.34 -3.61 14.32
N ALA A 52 4.39 -4.48 14.69
CA ALA A 52 4.69 -5.90 14.89
C ALA A 52 5.21 -6.61 13.61
N ALA A 53 4.70 -6.23 12.43
CA ALA A 53 5.20 -6.75 11.16
C ALA A 53 6.62 -6.26 10.86
N LEU A 54 6.90 -4.98 11.14
CA LEU A 54 8.23 -4.37 11.00
C LEU A 54 9.23 -4.98 11.98
N ASP A 55 8.91 -5.07 13.27
CA ASP A 55 9.80 -5.65 14.28
C ASP A 55 10.17 -7.09 13.96
N GLY A 56 9.22 -7.91 13.48
CA GLY A 56 9.54 -9.26 13.03
C GLY A 56 10.45 -9.31 11.79
N LEU A 57 10.38 -8.29 10.91
CA LEU A 57 11.31 -8.15 9.79
C LEU A 57 12.70 -7.75 10.30
N ILE A 58 12.78 -6.73 11.16
CA ILE A 58 14.02 -6.19 11.72
C ILE A 58 14.74 -7.28 12.52
N ALA A 59 14.02 -8.03 13.36
CA ALA A 59 14.59 -9.14 14.13
C ALA A 59 15.13 -10.27 13.23
N ARG A 60 14.44 -10.58 12.11
CA ARG A 60 14.85 -11.64 11.19
C ARG A 60 16.10 -11.28 10.38
N PHE A 61 16.26 -10.01 10.02
CA PHE A 61 17.35 -9.53 9.18
C PHE A 61 18.45 -8.78 9.96
N GLY A 62 18.27 -8.58 11.27
CA GLY A 62 19.27 -7.92 12.12
C GLY A 62 19.38 -6.41 11.91
N LEU A 63 18.30 -5.74 11.46
CA LEU A 63 18.30 -4.31 11.05
C LEU A 63 18.12 -3.33 12.23
N GLN A 64 18.50 -3.74 13.44
CA GLN A 64 18.25 -2.96 14.67
C GLN A 64 19.08 -1.67 14.64
N GLU A 65 18.44 -0.52 14.88
CA GLU A 65 19.06 0.81 14.79
C GLU A 65 19.71 1.14 13.42
N GLU A 66 19.43 0.34 12.38
CA GLU A 66 19.97 0.58 11.05
C GLU A 66 19.16 1.65 10.33
N ARG A 67 19.86 2.55 9.64
CA ARG A 67 19.24 3.58 8.81
C ARG A 67 18.96 3.01 7.42
N ILE A 68 17.68 2.80 7.12
CA ILE A 68 17.24 2.34 5.80
C ILE A 68 17.04 3.54 4.87
N GLY A 69 17.19 3.31 3.57
CA GLY A 69 17.00 4.37 2.57
C GLY A 69 15.58 4.95 2.61
N GLU A 70 14.55 4.10 2.66
CA GLU A 70 13.16 4.54 2.77
C GLU A 70 12.22 3.42 3.23
N VAL A 71 11.16 3.77 3.98
CA VAL A 71 10.07 2.86 4.34
C VAL A 71 8.76 3.34 3.72
N ALA A 72 8.12 2.49 2.93
CA ALA A 72 6.84 2.76 2.32
C ALA A 72 5.82 1.74 2.78
N ALA A 73 4.77 2.17 3.46
CA ALA A 73 3.64 1.33 3.81
C ALA A 73 2.34 2.11 3.71
N GLY A 74 1.24 1.46 4.02
CA GLY A 74 -0.02 2.15 4.17
C GLY A 74 -1.21 1.22 4.37
N ALA A 75 -2.34 1.85 4.67
CA ALA A 75 -3.60 1.19 4.93
C ALA A 75 -4.73 1.85 4.12
N VAL A 76 -5.71 1.06 3.69
CA VAL A 76 -6.89 1.59 3.01
C VAL A 76 -7.86 2.15 4.04
N LEU A 77 -8.06 1.41 5.12
CA LEU A 77 -8.94 1.76 6.21
C LEU A 77 -8.13 2.34 7.39
N LYS A 78 -7.70 3.60 7.26
CA LYS A 78 -6.99 4.34 8.32
C LYS A 78 -7.91 5.32 9.05
N HIS A 79 -7.72 5.44 10.36
CA HIS A 79 -8.43 6.43 11.16
C HIS A 79 -7.81 7.81 10.92
N SER A 80 -8.58 8.89 11.06
CA SER A 80 -8.08 10.27 10.86
C SER A 80 -6.93 10.67 11.80
N ARG A 81 -6.73 9.90 12.88
CA ARG A 81 -5.62 10.08 13.84
C ARG A 81 -4.30 9.56 13.29
N ASP A 82 -4.36 8.58 12.39
CA ASP A 82 -3.22 7.91 11.78
C ASP A 82 -2.97 8.52 10.39
N PHE A 83 -2.61 9.82 10.38
CA PHE A 83 -2.36 10.52 9.12
C PHE A 83 -1.09 10.00 8.43
N ASN A 84 -0.04 9.74 9.22
CA ASN A 84 1.24 9.17 8.80
C ASN A 84 1.53 7.89 9.59
N LEU A 85 0.64 6.91 9.41
CA LEU A 85 0.67 5.60 10.05
C LEU A 85 2.04 4.92 9.94
N THR A 86 2.67 5.00 8.76
CA THR A 86 3.96 4.40 8.45
C THR A 86 5.07 5.05 9.25
N ARG A 87 5.05 6.39 9.37
CA ARG A 87 6.05 7.10 10.17
C ARG A 87 5.93 6.76 11.65
N GLU A 88 4.73 6.74 12.19
CA GLU A 88 4.49 6.37 13.58
C GLU A 88 4.87 4.90 13.85
N ALA A 89 4.65 4.02 12.87
CA ALA A 89 5.08 2.62 12.99
C ALA A 89 6.60 2.46 12.98
N VAL A 90 7.32 3.23 12.16
CA VAL A 90 8.80 3.25 12.14
C VAL A 90 9.36 3.79 13.44
N LEU A 91 8.79 4.89 13.97
CA LEU A 91 9.20 5.46 15.25
C LEU A 91 8.91 4.54 16.45
N GLY A 92 7.86 3.73 16.35
CA GLY A 92 7.52 2.71 17.36
C GLY A 92 8.28 1.40 17.21
N SER A 93 9.01 1.20 16.11
CA SER A 93 9.81 0.00 15.83
C SER A 93 11.26 0.17 16.30
N ALA A 94 12.03 -0.91 16.29
CA ALA A 94 13.45 -0.85 16.64
C ALA A 94 14.38 -0.36 15.50
N LEU A 95 13.81 0.31 14.49
CA LEU A 95 14.53 0.89 13.37
C LEU A 95 15.05 2.29 13.72
N SER A 96 16.11 2.74 13.05
CA SER A 96 16.61 4.10 13.25
C SER A 96 15.52 5.16 12.96
N PRO A 97 15.31 6.14 13.86
CA PRO A 97 14.33 7.21 13.66
C PRO A 97 14.69 8.15 12.50
N GLU A 98 15.95 8.16 12.05
CA GLU A 98 16.41 8.94 10.89
C GLU A 98 15.94 8.37 9.55
N THR A 99 15.39 7.15 9.55
CA THR A 99 14.86 6.50 8.35
C THR A 99 13.62 7.26 7.84
N PRO A 100 13.61 7.75 6.60
CA PRO A 100 12.45 8.42 6.04
C PRO A 100 11.33 7.42 5.76
N ALA A 101 10.10 7.83 6.04
CA ALA A 101 8.93 6.98 5.89
C ALA A 101 7.76 7.78 5.29
N TYR A 102 6.99 7.15 4.41
CA TYR A 102 5.80 7.77 3.83
C TYR A 102 4.64 6.78 3.67
N ASP A 103 3.43 7.31 3.81
CA ASP A 103 2.19 6.57 3.60
C ASP A 103 1.77 6.61 2.13
N LEU A 104 1.32 5.46 1.63
CA LEU A 104 0.71 5.32 0.31
C LEU A 104 -0.66 4.64 0.46
N GLN A 105 -1.64 5.05 -0.36
CA GLN A 105 -2.96 4.43 -0.35
C GLN A 105 -3.46 4.27 -1.79
N GLN A 106 -3.52 3.02 -2.25
CA GLN A 106 -4.02 2.64 -3.57
C GLN A 106 -4.97 1.43 -3.47
N ALA A 107 -6.02 1.56 -2.65
CA ALA A 107 -6.98 0.50 -2.37
C ALA A 107 -6.27 -0.86 -2.12
N CYS A 108 -6.78 -1.96 -2.69
CA CYS A 108 -6.19 -3.29 -2.56
C CYS A 108 -4.75 -3.39 -3.11
N ALA A 109 -4.33 -2.46 -3.97
CA ALA A 109 -3.01 -2.44 -4.58
C ALA A 109 -1.95 -1.76 -3.70
N THR A 110 -2.31 -1.20 -2.54
CA THR A 110 -1.39 -0.42 -1.68
C THR A 110 -0.06 -1.14 -1.41
N GLY A 111 -0.11 -2.41 -0.97
CA GLY A 111 1.11 -3.17 -0.67
C GLY A 111 1.96 -3.52 -1.90
N LEU A 112 1.36 -3.61 -3.09
CA LEU A 112 2.12 -3.82 -4.33
C LEU A 112 2.70 -2.49 -4.84
N GLU A 113 1.96 -1.40 -4.70
CA GLU A 113 2.39 -0.07 -5.13
C GLU A 113 3.61 0.41 -4.34
N THR A 114 3.67 0.12 -3.03
CA THR A 114 4.85 0.44 -2.21
C THR A 114 6.10 -0.29 -2.72
N VAL A 115 5.97 -1.57 -3.07
CA VAL A 115 7.06 -2.35 -3.68
C VAL A 115 7.49 -1.76 -5.02
N LEU A 116 6.54 -1.40 -5.90
CA LEU A 116 6.85 -0.83 -7.22
C LEU A 116 7.52 0.54 -7.11
N GLY A 117 7.02 1.42 -6.24
CA GLY A 117 7.58 2.75 -6.00
C GLY A 117 9.02 2.68 -5.50
N LEU A 118 9.28 1.84 -4.49
CA LEU A 118 10.61 1.65 -3.93
C LEU A 118 11.56 0.95 -4.91
N ALA A 119 11.09 -0.06 -5.64
CA ALA A 119 11.89 -0.71 -6.67
C ALA A 119 12.32 0.28 -7.76
N ASN A 120 11.46 1.22 -8.13
CA ASN A 120 11.80 2.27 -9.09
C ASN A 120 12.86 3.23 -8.51
N LYS A 121 12.75 3.63 -7.25
CA LYS A 121 13.77 4.45 -6.58
C LYS A 121 15.13 3.74 -6.53
N ILE A 122 15.14 2.44 -6.26
CA ILE A 122 16.37 1.62 -6.29
C ILE A 122 16.94 1.54 -7.70
N LYS A 123 16.10 1.22 -8.69
CA LYS A 123 16.46 1.15 -10.11
C LYS A 123 17.11 2.43 -10.63
N LEU A 124 16.62 3.58 -10.17
CA LEU A 124 17.07 4.92 -10.55
C LEU A 124 18.30 5.42 -9.79
N GLY A 125 18.77 4.70 -8.77
CA GLY A 125 19.93 5.16 -7.98
C GLY A 125 19.60 6.12 -6.84
N GLN A 126 18.32 6.31 -6.49
CA GLN A 126 17.93 7.26 -5.44
C GLN A 126 18.15 6.70 -4.03
N ILE A 127 17.93 5.40 -3.85
CA ILE A 127 18.08 4.68 -2.58
C ILE A 127 18.70 3.31 -2.85
N ASP A 128 19.41 2.75 -1.88
CA ASP A 128 20.06 1.44 -2.02
C ASP A 128 19.26 0.32 -1.33
N SER A 129 18.60 0.63 -0.22
CA SER A 129 17.77 -0.28 0.55
C SER A 129 16.43 0.37 0.89
N ALA A 130 15.38 -0.43 0.95
CA ALA A 130 14.04 0.04 1.30
C ALA A 130 13.18 -1.07 1.90
N ILE A 131 12.19 -0.68 2.71
CA ILE A 131 11.19 -1.60 3.26
C ILE A 131 9.82 -1.23 2.70
N ALA A 132 9.20 -2.17 1.99
CA ALA A 132 7.84 -2.05 1.49
C ALA A 132 6.88 -2.85 2.39
N GLY A 133 5.71 -2.29 2.68
CA GLY A 133 4.69 -2.95 3.50
C GLY A 133 3.28 -2.48 3.23
N GLY A 134 2.36 -3.01 4.03
CA GLY A 134 0.95 -2.64 4.05
C GLY A 134 0.25 -3.31 5.22
N VAL A 135 -0.75 -2.62 5.77
CA VAL A 135 -1.55 -3.10 6.89
C VAL A 135 -3.00 -2.69 6.68
N ASP A 136 -3.97 -3.49 7.13
CA ASP A 136 -5.37 -3.07 7.10
C ASP A 136 -6.17 -3.80 8.20
N SER A 137 -7.12 -3.08 8.81
CA SER A 137 -8.07 -3.64 9.78
C SER A 137 -9.49 -3.18 9.47
N ALA A 138 -10.32 -4.12 9.02
CA ALA A 138 -11.76 -3.92 8.99
C ALA A 138 -12.41 -3.94 10.39
N SER A 139 -11.67 -4.32 11.44
CA SER A 139 -12.19 -4.37 12.82
C SER A 139 -12.05 -3.02 13.53
N ASP A 140 -10.95 -2.31 13.29
CA ASP A 140 -10.66 -0.99 13.89
C ASP A 140 -11.35 0.14 13.12
N ALA A 141 -11.53 -0.04 11.81
CA ALA A 141 -12.31 0.85 10.97
C ALA A 141 -13.80 0.73 11.27
N ARG A 142 -14.24 1.34 12.38
CA ARG A 142 -15.66 1.60 12.61
C ARG A 142 -16.12 2.55 11.51
N LEU A 143 -16.71 1.99 10.45
CA LEU A 143 -17.72 2.74 9.72
C LEU A 143 -18.69 3.31 10.77
N PRO A 144 -19.17 4.56 10.63
CA PRO A 144 -20.33 5.02 11.37
C PRO A 144 -21.48 4.11 10.98
N SER A 145 -21.63 3.01 11.71
CA SER A 145 -22.57 1.98 11.37
C SER A 145 -23.95 2.56 11.62
N ALA A 146 -24.77 2.61 10.57
CA ALA A 146 -26.23 2.68 10.67
C ALA A 146 -26.83 1.43 11.37
N ARG A 147 -26.08 0.78 12.27
CA ARG A 147 -26.44 -0.47 12.96
C ARG A 147 -26.00 -0.50 14.43
N ALA A 148 -25.69 0.65 15.02
CA ALA A 148 -25.90 0.84 16.46
C ALA A 148 -27.36 1.17 16.81
N SER A 149 -28.23 1.38 15.81
CA SER A 149 -29.68 1.52 16.00
C SER A 149 -30.48 0.72 14.97
N ALA A 150 -30.43 -0.61 15.09
CA ALA A 150 -31.42 -1.49 14.45
C ALA A 150 -32.39 -2.09 15.49
N ARG A 151 -32.49 -1.47 16.68
CA ARG A 151 -33.43 -1.86 17.75
C ARG A 151 -34.37 -0.74 18.22
N SER A 152 -34.29 0.49 17.68
CA SER A 152 -35.20 1.57 18.10
C SER A 152 -35.92 2.33 16.98
N CYS A 153 -35.72 1.97 15.70
CA CYS A 153 -36.47 2.58 14.59
C CYS A 153 -37.44 1.58 13.97
N SER A 154 -38.40 1.11 14.78
CA SER A 154 -39.64 0.51 14.29
C SER A 154 -40.82 1.35 14.72
N THR A 155 -40.79 2.67 14.45
CA THR A 155 -42.00 3.48 14.40
C THR A 155 -41.73 4.82 13.71
N SER A 156 -42.55 5.10 12.70
CA SER A 156 -42.87 6.41 12.12
C SER A 156 -41.75 7.25 11.50
N ILE A 157 -41.34 6.91 10.27
CA ILE A 157 -41.18 7.93 9.22
C ILE A 157 -41.85 7.35 7.96
N ALA A 158 -43.13 7.70 7.77
CA ALA A 158 -43.80 7.47 6.50
C ALA A 158 -43.22 8.43 5.45
N PRO A 159 -42.95 8.00 4.21
CA PRO A 159 -42.57 8.92 3.15
C PRO A 159 -43.79 9.78 2.80
N SER A 160 -43.67 11.09 3.01
CA SER A 160 -44.66 12.07 2.55
C SER A 160 -44.72 12.07 1.02
N PRO A 161 -45.92 12.04 0.41
CA PRO A 161 -46.05 12.03 -1.04
C PRO A 161 -45.64 13.40 -1.63
N CYS A 162 -44.79 13.38 -2.66
CA CYS A 162 -44.51 14.55 -3.48
C CYS A 162 -45.79 14.98 -4.21
N PRO A 163 -46.21 16.26 -4.09
CA PRO A 163 -47.33 16.75 -4.87
C PRO A 163 -46.94 16.87 -6.34
N ILE A 164 -47.86 16.40 -7.16
CA ILE A 164 -47.86 16.35 -8.62
C ILE A 164 -47.59 17.73 -9.23
N GLY A 165 -46.70 17.78 -10.23
CA GLY A 165 -46.83 18.73 -11.35
C GLY A 165 -45.64 19.64 -11.63
N SER A 166 -44.61 19.13 -12.30
CA SER A 166 -44.11 19.74 -13.56
C SER A 166 -42.97 18.89 -14.14
N ARG A 167 -43.26 18.36 -15.33
CA ARG A 167 -42.39 17.53 -16.14
C ARG A 167 -41.32 18.43 -16.78
N SER A 168 -40.10 18.41 -16.26
CA SER A 168 -38.92 18.98 -16.93
C SER A 168 -37.82 17.92 -16.96
N SER A 169 -37.67 17.27 -18.11
CA SER A 169 -36.75 16.17 -18.41
C SER A 169 -35.29 16.62 -18.61
N ARG A 170 -34.80 17.54 -17.78
CA ARG A 170 -33.37 17.91 -17.77
C ARG A 170 -32.75 17.48 -16.46
N GLY A 171 -32.28 16.23 -16.46
CA GLY A 171 -31.47 15.67 -15.39
C GLY A 171 -30.27 16.57 -15.09
N CYS A 172 -30.12 16.91 -13.82
CA CYS A 172 -28.86 17.41 -13.28
C CYS A 172 -27.83 16.28 -13.40
N VAL A 173 -26.96 16.36 -14.41
CA VAL A 173 -25.78 15.51 -14.51
C VAL A 173 -24.62 16.26 -13.85
N PRO A 174 -24.02 15.76 -12.76
CA PRO A 174 -22.80 16.35 -12.24
C PRO A 174 -21.66 16.12 -13.23
N ARG A 175 -21.27 17.17 -13.96
CA ARG A 175 -20.06 17.18 -14.79
C ARG A 175 -18.83 17.19 -13.88
N THR A 176 -18.26 16.02 -13.65
CA THR A 176 -16.86 15.88 -13.25
C THR A 176 -16.19 14.95 -14.25
N SER A 177 -15.73 15.51 -15.36
CA SER A 177 -14.84 14.80 -16.28
C SER A 177 -13.42 14.94 -15.76
N PRO A 178 -12.75 13.87 -15.29
CA PRO A 178 -11.32 13.93 -15.03
C PRO A 178 -10.60 14.17 -16.35
N ARG A 179 -9.87 15.29 -16.44
CA ARG A 179 -8.99 15.61 -17.55
C ARG A 179 -7.79 14.65 -17.50
N MET A 180 -7.80 13.65 -18.37
CA MET A 180 -6.66 12.76 -18.61
C MET A 180 -5.52 13.59 -19.22
N LEU A 181 -4.44 13.80 -18.47
CA LEU A 181 -3.19 14.35 -19.01
C LEU A 181 -2.55 13.26 -19.89
N ARG A 182 -2.72 13.39 -21.20
CA ARG A 182 -2.05 12.56 -22.19
C ARG A 182 -0.60 13.05 -22.30
N THR A 183 0.35 12.28 -21.81
CA THR A 183 1.76 12.50 -22.12
C THR A 183 1.94 12.38 -23.63
N GLN A 184 2.40 13.46 -24.27
CA GLN A 184 2.85 13.42 -25.65
C GLN A 184 4.02 12.44 -25.78
N GLY A 185 4.09 11.71 -26.89
CA GLY A 185 5.33 11.05 -27.33
C GLY A 185 5.28 9.54 -27.53
N ASN A 186 4.34 9.04 -28.33
CA ASN A 186 4.60 8.17 -29.50
C ASN A 186 3.28 7.62 -30.03
N ARG A 187 2.83 8.15 -31.16
CA ARG A 187 1.69 7.61 -31.91
C ARG A 187 2.20 6.37 -32.66
N VAL A 188 1.99 5.17 -32.13
CA VAL A 188 2.06 3.97 -32.96
C VAL A 188 0.81 3.96 -33.84
N PRO A 189 0.92 3.98 -35.19
CA PRO A 189 -0.23 4.00 -36.07
C PRO A 189 -1.05 2.71 -35.96
N ALA A 190 -2.38 2.85 -35.96
CA ALA A 190 -3.35 1.78 -35.75
C ALA A 190 -3.34 0.67 -36.83
N SER A 191 -2.61 0.85 -37.93
CA SER A 191 -2.51 -0.12 -39.03
C SER A 191 -1.64 -1.35 -38.74
N ARG A 192 -1.06 -1.48 -37.53
CA ARG A 192 -0.21 -2.62 -37.15
C ARG A 192 -0.92 -3.73 -36.35
N TRP A 193 -2.20 -3.56 -36.03
CA TRP A 193 -2.94 -4.47 -35.14
C TRP A 193 -3.91 -5.44 -35.84
N GLU A 194 -3.87 -5.52 -37.17
CA GLU A 194 -4.88 -6.28 -37.94
C GLU A 194 -4.38 -7.58 -38.58
N ASN A 195 -3.25 -8.15 -38.11
CA ASN A 195 -2.72 -9.40 -38.68
C ASN A 195 -2.28 -10.47 -37.66
N THR A 196 -2.97 -10.57 -36.52
CA THR A 196 -2.75 -11.66 -35.54
C THR A 196 -4.07 -12.30 -35.05
N ARG A 197 -5.05 -12.39 -35.97
CA ARG A 197 -6.15 -13.37 -35.86
C ARG A 197 -6.18 -14.24 -37.11
N ARG A 198 -5.28 -15.21 -37.15
CA ARG A 198 -5.44 -16.53 -37.78
C ARG A 198 -4.76 -17.56 -36.90
#